data_AF-A0A5C7Y1N2-F1
#
_entry.id   AF-A0A5C7Y1N2-F1
#
_cell.length_a   1.000
_cell.length_b   1.000
_cell.length_c   1.000
_cell.angle_alpha   90.00
_cell.angle_beta   90.00
_cell.angle_gamma   90.00
#
_symmetry.space_group_name_H-M   'P 1'
#
loop_
_entity.id
_entity.type
_entity.pdbx_description
1 polymer ?
#
loop_
_entity_poly.entity_id
_entity_poly.type
_entity_poly.pdbx_seq_one_letter_code
_entity_poly.pdbx_strand_id
1 'polypeptide(L)' 'MHYSLTLITSAGIRTAPLSELSAAALLEAAAELGINTVTWDAAEVRRLVDKAADSGEGMIMCAGGSLVVRRA' A
#
# COMPACT_ATOMS: atom_id res chain seq x y z
N MET A 1 1.84 -16.24 4.47
CA MET A 1 0.68 -15.33 4.29
C MET A 1 1.07 -14.35 3.20
N HIS A 2 0.30 -14.26 2.12
CA HIS A 2 0.62 -13.36 1.01
C HIS A 2 -0.21 -12.08 1.14
N TYR A 3 0.40 -10.93 0.87
CA TYR A 3 -0.30 -9.64 0.81
C TYR A 3 -0.06 -9.02 -0.57
N SER A 4 -0.96 -8.14 -0.97
CA SER A 4 -0.80 -7.31 -2.17
C SER A 4 -1.11 -5.86 -1.86
N LEU A 5 -0.43 -4.97 -2.57
CA LEU A 5 -0.69 -3.54 -2.58
C LEU A 5 -1.37 -3.19 -3.89
N THR A 6 -2.55 -2.58 -3.81
CA THR A 6 -3.30 -2.14 -4.98
C THR A 6 -3.44 -0.63 -4.96
N LEU A 7 -3.00 0.01 -6.05
CA LEU A 7 -3.25 1.41 -6.33
C LEU A 7 -4.49 1.53 -7.23
N ILE A 8 -5.44 2.34 -6.79
CA ILE A 8 -6.66 2.68 -7.53
C ILE A 8 -6.61 4.16 -7.87
N THR A 9 -6.56 4.51 -9.15
CA THR A 9 -6.58 5.90 -9.65
C THR A 9 -7.67 6.09 -10.70
N SER A 10 -7.92 7.33 -11.11
CA SER A 10 -8.80 7.60 -12.27
C SER A 10 -8.25 7.04 -13.59
N ALA A 11 -6.94 6.80 -13.68
CA ALA A 11 -6.28 6.21 -14.85
C ALA A 11 -6.35 4.67 -14.87
N GLY A 12 -6.75 4.03 -13.77
CA GLY A 12 -6.88 2.57 -13.67
C GLY A 12 -6.40 1.99 -12.34
N ILE A 13 -6.42 0.66 -12.28
CA ILE A 13 -6.04 -0.15 -11.12
C ILE A 13 -4.73 -0.88 -11.43
N ARG A 14 -3.78 -0.82 -10.50
CA ARG A 14 -2.50 -1.53 -10.58
C ARG A 14 -2.23 -2.23 -9.25
N THR A 15 -1.71 -3.45 -9.29
CA THR A 15 -1.46 -4.27 -8.10
C THR A 15 -0.04 -4.82 -8.14
N ALA A 16 0.64 -4.76 -7.00
CA ALA A 16 1.96 -5.33 -6.78
C ALA A 16 1.90 -6.31 -5.60
N PRO A 17 2.59 -7.46 -5.67
CA PRO A 17 2.71 -8.37 -4.53
C PRO A 17 3.59 -7.74 -3.44
N LEU A 18 3.32 -8.08 -2.18
CA LEU A 18 4.19 -7.75 -1.06
C LEU A 18 4.94 -9.01 -0.62
N SER A 19 6.27 -8.90 -0.49
CA SER A 19 7.13 -9.95 0.05
C SER A 19 6.83 -10.20 1.53
N GLU A 20 6.53 -9.13 2.27
CA GLU A 20 6.15 -9.15 3.67
C GLU A 20 5.24 -7.95 3.99
N LEU A 21 4.56 -7.99 5.14
CA LEU A 21 3.79 -6.86 5.63
C LEU A 21 4.67 -5.95 6.49
N SER A 22 5.49 -5.13 5.84
CA SER A 22 6.37 -4.14 6.48
C SER A 22 6.29 -2.80 5.75
N ALA A 23 6.67 -1.71 6.44
CA ALA A 23 6.70 -0.39 5.83
C ALA A 23 7.68 -0.33 4.65
N ALA A 24 8.81 -1.05 4.72
CA ALA A 24 9.80 -1.11 3.64
C ALA A 24 9.21 -1.79 2.39
N ALA A 25 8.63 -2.98 2.53
CA ALA A 25 8.00 -3.70 1.42
C ALA A 25 6.86 -2.89 0.78
N LEU A 26 6.09 -2.15 1.59
CA LEU A 26 5.06 -1.23 1.12
C LEU A 26 5.61 -0.10 0.25
N LEU A 27 6.72 0.52 0.68
CA LEU A 27 7.36 1.62 -0.07
C LEU A 27 8.01 1.11 -1.37
N GLU A 28 8.59 -0.08 -1.35
CA GLU A 28 9.13 -0.72 -2.56
C GLU A 28 8.01 -1.02 -3.56
N ALA A 29 6.93 -1.67 -3.13
CA ALA A 29 5.77 -1.93 -3.98
C ALA A 29 5.09 -0.62 -4.46
N ALA A 30 5.08 0.43 -3.65
CA ALA A 30 4.62 1.76 -4.05
C ALA A 30 5.39 2.30 -5.25
N ALA A 31 6.71 2.20 -5.18
CA ALA A 31 7.61 2.66 -6.21
C ALA A 31 7.41 1.87 -7.52
N GLU A 32 7.20 0.56 -7.44
CA GLU A 32 6.82 -0.28 -8.59
C GLU A 32 5.49 0.16 -9.22
N LEU A 33 4.53 0.58 -8.38
CA LEU A 33 3.27 1.17 -8.82
C LEU A 33 3.42 2.63 -9.30
N GLY A 34 4.64 3.16 -9.38
CA GLY A 34 4.94 4.50 -9.88
C GLY A 34 4.54 5.63 -8.92
N ILE A 35 4.43 5.34 -7.63
CA ILE A 35 4.19 6.33 -6.58
C ILE A 35 5.54 6.73 -6.00
N ASN A 36 5.98 7.95 -6.31
CA ASN A 36 7.18 8.51 -5.71
C ASN A 36 6.91 8.85 -4.23
N THR A 37 7.77 8.36 -3.35
CA THR A 37 7.73 8.34 -1.87
C THR A 37 7.50 9.68 -1.16
N VAL A 38 7.38 10.79 -1.87
CA VAL A 38 7.30 12.15 -1.32
C VAL A 38 5.96 12.42 -0.60
N THR A 39 4.96 11.55 -0.73
CA THR A 39 3.61 11.79 -0.20
C THR A 39 3.21 10.93 0.99
N TRP A 40 4.03 9.97 1.43
CA TRP A 40 3.61 9.06 2.51
C TRP A 40 4.31 9.43 3.81
N ASP A 41 3.58 10.06 4.72
CA ASP A 41 4.06 10.21 6.08
C ASP A 41 4.33 8.81 6.66
N ALA A 42 5.49 8.62 7.29
CA ALA A 42 5.87 7.36 7.92
C ALA A 42 4.81 6.89 8.94
N ALA A 43 4.09 7.83 9.58
CA ALA A 43 2.98 7.50 10.46
C ALA A 43 1.79 6.86 9.72
N GLU A 44 1.48 7.29 8.51
CA GLU A 44 0.40 6.73 7.69
C GLU A 44 0.73 5.34 7.16
N VAL A 45 1.97 5.15 6.68
CA VAL A 45 2.44 3.82 6.25
C VAL A 45 2.38 2.83 7.41
N ARG A 46 2.81 3.25 8.60
CA ARG A 46 2.75 2.40 9.79
C ARG A 46 1.31 2.08 10.19
N ARG A 47 0.40 3.05 10.18
CA ARG A 47 -1.03 2.80 10.42
C ARG A 47 -1.63 1.82 9.42
N LEU A 48 -1.23 1.91 8.14
CA LEU A 48 -1.68 0.98 7.11
C LEU A 48 -1.20 -0.45 7.36
N VAL A 49 0.08 -0.62 7.73
CA VAL A 49 0.66 -1.90 8.14
C VAL A 49 -0.10 -2.49 9.34
N ASP A 50 -0.25 -1.71 10.41
CA ASP A 50 -0.90 -2.15 11.64
C ASP A 50 -2.36 -2.58 11.37
N LYS A 51 -3.08 -1.80 10.55
CA LYS A 51 -4.46 -2.11 10.18
C LYS A 51 -4.58 -3.39 9.35
N ALA A 52 -3.69 -3.57 8.38
CA ALA A 52 -3.64 -4.77 7.54
C ALA A 52 -3.20 -6.01 8.33
N ALA A 53 -2.35 -5.84 9.35
CA ALA A 53 -1.93 -6.92 10.23
C ALA A 53 -3.10 -7.42 11.09
N ASP A 54 -3.85 -6.48 11.68
CA ASP A 54 -5.01 -6.75 12.54
C ASP A 54 -6.20 -7.32 11.76
N SER A 55 -6.60 -6.67 10.66
CA SER A 55 -7.86 -6.97 9.96
C SER A 55 -7.71 -7.68 8.62
N GLY A 56 -6.47 -7.90 8.14
CA GLY A 56 -6.19 -8.50 6.84
C GLY A 56 -6.34 -7.52 5.66
N GLU A 57 -6.81 -6.30 5.91
CA GLU A 57 -6.95 -5.24 4.91
C GLU A 57 -6.66 -3.86 5.53
N GLY A 58 -6.12 -2.95 4.75
CA GLY A 58 -5.99 -1.54 5.13
C GLY A 58 -6.04 -0.64 3.90
N MET A 59 -6.49 0.60 4.08
CA MET A 59 -6.58 1.58 2.99
C MET A 59 -6.12 2.96 3.44
N ILE A 60 -5.42 3.67 2.56
CA ILE A 60 -5.11 5.11 2.71
C ILE A 60 -5.47 5.87 1.43
N MET A 61 -5.83 7.14 1.60
CA MET A 61 -6.09 8.06 0.49
C MET A 61 -4.83 8.86 0.21
N CYS A 62 -4.44 8.98 -1.07
CA CYS A 62 -3.27 9.72 -1.50
C CYS A 62 -3.65 10.77 -2.55
N ALA A 63 -2.78 11.76 -2.76
CA ALA A 63 -2.91 12.66 -3.89
C ALA A 63 -2.79 11.85 -5.20
N GLY A 64 -3.92 11.62 -5.88
CA GLY A 64 -3.98 10.85 -7.13
C GLY A 64 -4.68 9.50 -7.05
N GLY A 65 -5.11 9.04 -5.86
CA GLY A 65 -5.86 7.78 -5.76
C GLY A 65 -5.97 7.20 -4.35
N SER A 66 -6.28 5.92 -4.28
CA SER A 66 -6.34 5.14 -3.04
C SER A 66 -5.37 3.98 -3.11
N LEU A 67 -4.76 3.65 -1.98
CA LEU A 67 -3.95 2.45 -1.82
C LEU A 67 -4.61 1.50 -0.87
N VAL A 68 -4.62 0.23 -1.26
CA VAL A 68 -5.23 -0.84 -0.50
C VAL A 68 -4.21 -1.94 -0.32
N VAL A 69 -3.93 -2.28 0.94
CA VAL A 69 -3.22 -3.52 1.27
C VAL A 69 -4.26 -4.57 1.60
N ARG A 70 -4.18 -5.74 0.97
CA ARG A 70 -5.09 -6.86 1.27
C ARG A 70 -4.32 -8.17 1.36
N ARG A 71 -4.75 -9.04 2.27
CA ARG A 71 -4.31 -10.43 2.35
C ARG A 71 -4.86 -11.22 1.15
N ALA A 72 -3.97 -11.87 0.41
CA ALA A 72 -4.30 -12.74 -0.73
C ALA A 72 -4.60 -14.18 -0.29
#